data_AF-A0A7J8SXW3-F1
#
_entry.id   AF-A0A7J8SXW3-F1
#
_cell.length_a   1.000
_cell.length_b   1.000
_cell.length_c   1.000
_cell.angle_alpha   90.00
_cell.angle_beta   90.00
_cell.angle_gamma   90.00
#
_symmetry.space_group_name_H-M   'P 1'
#
loop_
_entity.id
_entity.type
_entity.pdbx_description
1 polymer ?
#
loop_
_entity_poly.entity_id
_entity_poly.type
_entity_poly.pdbx_seq_one_letter_code
_entity_poly.pdbx_strand_id
1 'polypeptide(L)'
;MDISSGEDSDISESEMEEYEDKYYEKLKNGNYKIKVSNEKYTCPFCPKKKKQDFLYKDLLQHASGVGKSNSDKRSAREKANHLALFKYLDNDLRGTVGSSSSSAAAAAEAEDPLSGCDHDEKIVWPWTGVVVNIPTQKLEDGRSVGGSGSKLRDELIRRGFNPLRVHPLWNYRGHSGTAVVEFRKDWPGLHNALSFEKAYEADHHGKKDWFANNGVKEGLYAWVARADDYKSSTIIGEHLRKIGDLKTVSELMEEEARKQDRLVTNLTNIIETKNKHIQEMEQRCSETSKSLEALMEEKDNLSQAYNEEIKKIQVSARDHFQRIFSDHEKLKSQLESHKKDLELRGVELEKREALNESERKKLAEELEESGRMTTLEWLPSELIVLVQSFWFCNNPCEASGAEKCCSK
;
A
#
# COMPACT_ATOMS: atom_id res chain seq x y z
N MET A 1 13.89 41.56 -6.09
CA MET A 1 12.67 41.57 -6.92
C MET A 1 11.57 41.01 -6.06
N ASP A 2 10.68 41.90 -5.68
CA ASP A 2 9.67 41.75 -4.64
C ASP A 2 8.66 40.65 -5.00
N ILE A 3 8.44 39.73 -4.07
CA ILE A 3 7.37 38.74 -4.18
C ILE A 3 6.13 39.41 -3.62
N SER A 4 5.31 39.92 -4.54
CA SER A 4 3.95 40.38 -4.29
C SER A 4 3.18 39.33 -3.48
N SER A 5 2.84 39.69 -2.25
CA SER A 5 1.85 39.02 -1.41
C SER A 5 0.48 39.15 -2.08
N GLY A 6 0.03 38.07 -2.72
CA GLY A 6 -1.29 37.99 -3.35
C GLY A 6 -2.07 36.79 -2.81
N GLU A 7 -3.06 37.12 -1.98
CA GLU A 7 -4.33 36.41 -1.71
C GLU A 7 -4.26 34.89 -1.53
N ASP A 8 -4.33 34.47 -0.26
CA ASP A 8 -4.70 33.11 0.17
C ASP A 8 -6.20 32.88 -0.07
N SER A 9 -6.60 32.64 -1.32
CA SER A 9 -7.88 32.00 -1.62
C SER A 9 -7.69 30.48 -1.63
N ASP A 10 -8.44 29.77 -0.79
CA ASP A 10 -8.51 28.31 -0.78
C ASP A 10 -9.12 27.82 -2.09
N ILE A 11 -8.29 27.19 -2.92
CA ILE A 11 -8.67 26.63 -4.23
C ILE A 11 -9.34 25.28 -4.00
N SER A 12 -10.51 25.08 -4.60
CA SER A 12 -11.26 23.81 -4.58
C SER A 12 -10.56 22.74 -5.44
N GLU A 13 -10.75 21.45 -5.12
CA GLU A 13 -10.19 20.34 -5.91
C GLU A 13 -10.63 20.37 -7.39
N SER A 14 -11.79 20.98 -7.69
CA SER A 14 -12.33 21.16 -9.03
C SER A 14 -11.57 22.18 -9.90
N GLU A 15 -10.76 23.06 -9.30
CA GLU A 15 -9.98 24.10 -10.00
C GLU A 15 -8.50 23.72 -10.14
N MET A 16 -8.13 22.52 -9.68
CA MET A 16 -6.75 22.04 -9.64
C MET A 16 -6.15 21.84 -11.04
N GLU A 17 -6.97 21.39 -11.99
CA GLU A 17 -6.56 21.13 -13.38
C GLU A 17 -6.27 22.43 -14.14
N GLU A 18 -7.13 23.46 -14.00
CA GLU A 18 -6.89 24.79 -14.58
C GLU A 18 -5.63 25.46 -14.02
N TYR A 19 -5.37 25.27 -12.71
CA TYR A 19 -4.14 25.75 -12.09
C TYR A 19 -2.91 24.98 -12.58
N GLU A 20 -3.02 23.67 -12.79
CA GLU A 20 -1.94 22.85 -13.33
C GLU A 20 -1.49 23.37 -14.71
N ASP A 21 -2.44 23.58 -15.62
CA ASP A 21 -2.16 24.05 -16.98
C ASP A 21 -1.56 25.46 -16.98
N LYS A 22 -2.09 26.36 -16.14
CA LYS A 22 -1.53 27.72 -15.98
C LYS A 22 -0.09 27.72 -15.52
N TYR A 23 0.29 26.82 -14.61
CA TYR A 23 1.66 26.71 -14.12
C TYR A 23 2.57 25.95 -15.09
N TYR A 24 2.03 24.98 -15.84
CA TYR A 24 2.73 24.30 -16.92
C TYR A 24 3.17 25.28 -18.02
N GLU A 25 2.28 26.18 -18.45
CA GLU A 25 2.61 27.22 -19.42
C GLU A 25 3.67 28.21 -18.89
N LYS A 26 3.65 28.53 -17.58
CA LYS A 26 4.71 29.35 -16.96
C LYS A 26 6.07 28.64 -16.95
N LEU A 27 6.09 27.31 -16.83
CA LEU A 27 7.33 26.51 -16.89
C LEU A 27 7.89 26.51 -18.32
N LYS A 28 7.03 26.37 -19.34
CA LYS A 28 7.40 26.48 -20.76
C LYS A 28 7.94 27.84 -21.15
N ASN A 29 7.36 28.91 -20.61
CA ASN A 29 7.80 30.29 -20.88
C ASN A 29 9.13 30.66 -20.19
N GLY A 30 9.80 29.71 -19.51
CA GLY A 30 11.13 29.91 -18.93
C GLY A 30 11.16 30.73 -17.64
N ASN A 31 10.00 30.99 -17.03
CA ASN A 31 9.90 31.80 -15.80
C ASN A 31 10.50 31.12 -14.56
N TYR A 32 10.81 29.83 -14.63
CA TYR A 32 11.39 29.06 -13.52
C TYR A 32 12.71 28.40 -13.94
N LYS A 33 13.77 28.62 -13.15
CA LYS A 33 15.06 27.95 -13.33
C LYS A 33 15.03 26.57 -12.67
N ILE A 34 14.89 25.52 -13.49
CA ILE A 34 14.81 24.12 -13.02
C ILE A 34 16.15 23.40 -13.15
N LYS A 35 16.95 23.71 -14.18
CA LYS A 35 18.29 23.12 -14.41
C LYS A 35 19.36 24.01 -13.77
N VAL A 36 20.14 23.43 -12.85
CA VAL A 36 21.24 24.12 -12.14
C VAL A 36 22.59 23.76 -12.77
N SER A 37 22.77 22.50 -13.18
CA SER A 37 23.92 22.03 -13.97
C SER A 37 23.48 20.93 -14.94
N ASN A 38 24.40 20.38 -15.75
CA ASN A 38 24.06 19.36 -16.76
C ASN A 38 23.38 18.10 -16.19
N GLU A 39 23.60 17.79 -14.90
CA GLU A 39 23.07 16.60 -14.24
C GLU A 39 22.19 16.93 -13.02
N LYS A 40 22.11 18.20 -12.61
CA LYS A 40 21.43 18.60 -11.37
C LYS A 40 20.26 19.54 -11.65
N TYR A 41 19.12 19.17 -11.07
CA TYR A 41 17.86 19.88 -11.19
C TYR A 41 17.32 20.26 -9.82
N THR A 42 16.43 21.26 -9.77
CA THR A 42 15.83 21.73 -8.52
C THR A 42 14.35 21.98 -8.71
N CYS A 43 13.56 21.64 -7.69
CA CYS A 43 12.14 21.96 -7.66
C CYS A 43 11.94 23.45 -7.31
N PRO A 44 11.37 24.28 -8.20
CA PRO A 44 11.14 25.70 -7.93
C PRO A 44 10.06 25.95 -6.86
N PHE A 45 9.23 24.94 -6.56
CA PHE A 45 8.11 25.03 -5.63
C PHE A 45 8.45 24.59 -4.20
N CYS A 46 9.66 24.06 -3.96
CA CYS A 46 10.12 23.59 -2.64
C CYS A 46 11.37 24.34 -2.12
N PRO A 47 11.31 25.66 -1.89
CA PRO A 47 12.49 26.44 -1.47
C PRO A 47 12.94 26.20 -0.02
N LYS A 48 12.04 25.75 0.87
CA LYS A 48 12.27 25.72 2.33
C LYS A 48 12.92 24.44 2.86
N LYS A 49 13.07 23.40 2.04
CA LYS A 49 13.78 22.16 2.42
C LYS A 49 15.12 22.16 1.67
N LYS A 50 16.20 22.56 2.36
CA LYS A 50 17.62 22.59 1.94
C LYS A 50 17.84 22.20 0.48
N LYS A 51 18.15 23.16 -0.42
CA LYS A 51 18.48 22.97 -1.85
C LYS A 51 19.00 21.56 -2.15
N GLN A 52 18.08 20.65 -2.45
CA GLN A 52 18.43 19.29 -2.87
C GLN A 52 18.62 19.40 -4.37
N ASP A 53 19.89 19.29 -4.77
CA ASP A 53 20.21 19.00 -6.16
C ASP A 53 19.67 17.60 -6.44
N PHE A 54 18.63 17.50 -7.27
CA PHE A 54 18.05 16.24 -7.70
C PHE A 54 18.69 15.79 -9.02
N LEU A 55 18.89 14.49 -9.19
CA LEU A 55 19.03 13.93 -10.53
C LEU A 55 17.68 14.02 -11.25
N TYR A 56 17.68 14.01 -12.58
CA TYR A 56 16.45 14.13 -13.38
C TYR A 56 15.35 13.14 -12.96
N LYS A 57 15.72 11.86 -12.77
CA LYS A 57 14.80 10.80 -12.33
C LYS A 57 14.23 11.07 -10.93
N ASP A 58 15.07 11.57 -10.02
CA ASP A 58 14.68 11.86 -8.64
C ASP A 58 13.75 13.07 -8.57
N LEU A 59 13.99 14.10 -9.41
CA LEU A 59 13.11 15.26 -9.50
C LEU A 59 11.74 14.87 -10.07
N LEU A 60 11.73 14.02 -11.09
CA LEU A 60 10.50 13.51 -11.70
C LEU A 60 9.68 12.72 -10.66
N GLN A 61 10.32 11.85 -9.89
CA GLN A 61 9.67 11.10 -8.81
C GLN A 61 9.19 12.01 -7.68
N HIS A 62 9.97 13.03 -7.30
CA HIS A 62 9.57 14.05 -6.33
C HIS A 62 8.32 14.80 -6.77
N ALA A 63 8.29 15.31 -8.01
CA ALA A 63 7.17 16.05 -8.57
C ALA A 63 5.90 15.20 -8.60
N SER A 64 5.98 13.96 -9.09
CA SER A 64 4.84 13.03 -9.09
C SER A 64 4.37 12.68 -7.67
N GLY A 65 5.29 12.46 -6.74
CA GLY A 65 4.96 12.05 -5.37
C GLY A 65 4.29 13.15 -4.55
N VAL A 66 4.68 14.41 -4.79
CA VAL A 66 4.03 15.56 -4.15
C VAL A 66 2.67 15.85 -4.81
N GLY A 67 2.61 15.81 -6.15
CA GLY A 67 1.39 16.07 -6.91
C GLY A 67 0.26 15.08 -6.63
N LYS A 68 0.58 13.78 -6.52
CA LYS A 68 -0.41 12.71 -6.27
C LYS A 68 -0.61 12.39 -4.77
N SER A 69 -0.22 13.29 -3.88
CA SER A 69 -0.28 13.03 -2.45
C SER A 69 -1.70 13.18 -1.89
N ASN A 70 -2.18 12.14 -1.19
CA ASN A 70 -3.44 12.17 -0.44
C ASN A 70 -3.32 12.87 0.93
N SER A 71 -2.28 13.68 1.15
CA SER A 71 -2.08 14.35 2.43
C SER A 71 -2.81 15.69 2.47
N ASP A 72 -3.59 15.90 3.53
CA ASP A 72 -4.27 17.19 3.81
C ASP A 72 -3.29 18.29 4.26
N LYS A 73 -2.03 17.93 4.52
CA LYS A 73 -0.97 18.89 4.90
C LYS A 73 -0.44 19.71 3.72
N ARG A 74 -0.83 19.36 2.49
CA ARG A 74 -0.40 20.03 1.26
C ARG A 74 -1.62 20.67 0.61
N SER A 75 -1.52 21.96 0.28
CA SER A 75 -2.62 22.67 -0.37
C SER A 75 -2.86 22.15 -1.80
N ALA A 76 -4.09 22.31 -2.30
CA ALA A 76 -4.43 22.00 -3.69
C ALA A 76 -3.49 22.69 -4.68
N ARG A 77 -3.09 23.93 -4.38
CA ARG A 77 -2.09 24.70 -5.13
C ARG A 77 -0.70 24.05 -5.15
N GLU A 78 -0.24 23.53 -4.01
CA GLU A 78 1.04 22.83 -3.92
C GLU A 78 1.02 21.56 -4.78
N LYS A 79 -0.09 20.81 -4.75
CA LYS A 79 -0.28 19.61 -5.59
C LYS A 79 -0.28 19.96 -7.07
N ALA A 80 -1.09 20.94 -7.49
CA ALA A 80 -1.16 21.41 -8.89
C ALA A 80 0.21 21.87 -9.43
N ASN A 81 0.97 22.64 -8.66
CA ASN A 81 2.30 23.09 -9.07
C ASN A 81 3.27 21.92 -9.33
N HIS A 82 3.22 20.87 -8.51
CA HIS A 82 4.10 19.71 -8.66
C HIS A 82 3.62 18.76 -9.77
N LEU A 83 2.31 18.67 -10.03
CA LEU A 83 1.78 17.98 -11.21
C LEU A 83 2.20 18.70 -12.50
N ALA A 84 2.09 20.03 -12.54
CA ALA A 84 2.56 20.84 -13.67
C ALA A 84 4.08 20.68 -13.92
N LEU A 85 4.88 20.63 -12.85
CA LEU A 85 6.31 20.33 -12.94
C LEU A 85 6.57 18.93 -13.51
N PHE A 86 5.80 17.93 -13.07
CA PHE A 86 5.90 16.58 -13.58
C PHE A 86 5.56 16.52 -15.07
N LYS A 87 4.43 17.11 -15.50
CA LYS A 87 4.03 17.22 -16.92
C LYS A 87 5.13 17.87 -17.76
N TYR A 88 5.74 18.96 -17.27
CA TYR A 88 6.83 19.65 -17.97
C TYR A 88 8.11 18.81 -18.07
N LEU A 89 8.47 18.10 -17.00
CA LEU A 89 9.62 17.21 -17.03
C LEU A 89 9.39 16.07 -18.03
N ASP A 90 8.27 15.37 -17.92
CA ASP A 90 7.97 14.17 -18.71
C ASP A 90 7.73 14.46 -20.21
N ASN A 91 7.12 15.59 -20.55
CA ASN A 91 6.81 15.92 -21.95
C ASN A 91 7.89 16.75 -22.65
N ASP A 92 8.38 17.81 -22.02
CA ASP A 92 9.21 18.83 -22.69
C ASP A 92 10.71 18.67 -22.43
N LEU A 93 11.08 18.18 -21.23
CA LEU A 93 12.49 17.95 -20.86
C LEU A 93 12.98 16.53 -21.17
N ARG A 94 12.08 15.54 -21.30
CA ARG A 94 12.43 14.15 -21.66
C ARG A 94 13.20 14.06 -22.98
N GLY A 95 12.86 14.91 -23.96
CA GLY A 95 13.57 15.02 -25.24
C GLY A 95 14.93 15.74 -25.13
N THR A 96 15.03 16.75 -24.24
CA THR A 96 16.27 17.50 -24.02
C THR A 96 17.29 16.68 -23.23
N VAL A 97 16.87 15.91 -22.22
CA VAL A 97 17.76 15.06 -21.41
C VAL A 97 18.13 13.76 -22.15
N GLY A 98 17.24 13.24 -23.00
CA GLY A 98 17.57 12.16 -23.94
C GLY A 98 18.53 12.58 -25.07
N SER A 99 18.53 13.87 -25.45
CA SER A 99 19.43 14.46 -26.44
C SER A 99 20.60 15.24 -25.83
N SER A 100 20.75 15.24 -24.50
CA SER A 100 21.93 15.83 -23.82
C SER A 100 22.96 14.76 -23.40
N SER A 101 22.63 13.48 -23.54
CA SER A 101 23.62 12.40 -23.60
C SER A 101 23.88 11.91 -25.03
N SER A 102 23.35 12.61 -26.05
CA SER A 102 23.72 12.37 -27.44
C SER A 102 23.51 13.64 -28.28
N SER A 103 24.61 14.14 -28.84
CA SER A 103 24.72 15.23 -29.82
C SER A 103 24.74 16.69 -29.32
N ALA A 104 25.96 17.19 -29.06
CA ALA A 104 26.49 18.41 -29.70
C ALA A 104 27.92 18.70 -29.22
N ALA A 105 28.86 17.82 -29.56
CA ALA A 105 30.24 18.21 -29.82
C ALA A 105 30.55 17.71 -31.23
N ALA A 106 30.54 18.67 -32.16
CA ALA A 106 31.13 18.67 -33.49
C ALA A 106 31.11 17.36 -34.29
N ALA A 107 30.43 17.43 -35.43
CA ALA A 107 30.64 16.62 -36.61
C ALA A 107 32.13 16.63 -37.03
N ALA A 108 32.92 15.77 -36.40
CA ALA A 108 34.04 15.09 -37.01
C ALA A 108 33.62 13.63 -37.06
N GLU A 109 33.47 13.10 -38.27
CA GLU A 109 33.37 11.68 -38.64
C GLU A 109 33.83 10.75 -37.51
N ALA A 110 32.90 10.30 -36.68
CA ALA A 110 33.13 9.22 -35.74
C ALA A 110 32.74 7.94 -36.48
N GLU A 111 33.66 7.47 -37.32
CA GLU A 111 33.74 6.06 -37.71
C GLU A 111 33.42 5.20 -36.49
N ASP A 112 32.47 4.27 -36.60
CA ASP A 112 32.27 3.26 -35.56
C ASP A 112 33.66 2.65 -35.26
N PRO A 113 34.16 2.72 -34.01
CA PRO A 113 35.52 2.27 -33.69
C PRO A 113 35.76 0.81 -34.07
N LEU A 114 34.68 0.04 -34.26
CA LEU A 114 34.66 -1.35 -34.67
C LEU A 114 34.49 -1.57 -36.19
N SER A 115 34.17 -0.54 -36.98
CA SER A 115 33.89 -0.65 -38.42
C SER A 115 35.11 -1.02 -39.28
N GLY A 116 36.31 -1.03 -38.70
CA GLY A 116 37.55 -1.48 -39.34
C GLY A 116 38.13 -2.76 -38.74
N CYS A 117 37.43 -3.42 -37.80
CA CYS A 117 37.90 -4.63 -37.16
C CYS A 117 37.52 -5.84 -38.02
N ASP A 118 38.52 -6.64 -38.40
CA ASP A 118 38.23 -8.00 -38.87
C ASP A 118 37.66 -8.80 -37.70
N HIS A 119 36.34 -9.01 -37.71
CA HIS A 119 35.60 -9.71 -36.67
C HIS A 119 36.03 -11.18 -36.51
N ASP A 120 36.75 -11.72 -37.50
CA ASP A 120 37.32 -13.07 -37.48
C ASP A 120 38.76 -13.10 -36.93
N GLU A 121 39.37 -11.93 -36.71
CA GLU A 121 40.72 -11.83 -36.18
C GLU A 121 40.77 -12.20 -34.70
N LYS A 122 41.66 -13.15 -34.38
CA LYS A 122 41.84 -13.64 -33.01
C LYS A 122 42.76 -12.72 -32.22
N ILE A 123 42.20 -12.11 -31.19
CA ILE A 123 42.87 -11.24 -30.22
C ILE A 123 43.06 -12.01 -28.91
N VAL A 124 44.12 -11.72 -28.16
CA VAL A 124 44.29 -12.29 -26.82
C VAL A 124 43.25 -11.72 -25.86
N TRP A 125 42.52 -12.61 -25.17
CA TRP A 125 41.57 -12.31 -24.11
C TRP A 125 42.12 -12.81 -22.77
N PRO A 126 42.22 -11.98 -21.71
CA PRO A 126 41.87 -10.55 -21.64
C PRO A 126 42.65 -9.66 -22.62
N TRP A 127 42.05 -8.53 -23.04
CA TRP A 127 42.67 -7.61 -23.99
C TRP A 127 44.06 -7.19 -23.50
N THR A 128 45.05 -7.46 -24.34
CA THR A 128 46.45 -7.37 -23.96
C THR A 128 47.25 -6.64 -25.03
N GLY A 129 47.98 -5.61 -24.64
CA GLY A 129 48.98 -4.94 -25.48
C GLY A 129 50.39 -5.47 -25.24
N VAL A 130 51.25 -5.30 -26.23
CA VAL A 130 52.68 -5.59 -26.17
C VAL A 130 53.44 -4.28 -26.32
N VAL A 131 54.43 -4.05 -25.46
CA VAL A 131 55.37 -2.91 -25.57
C VAL A 131 56.79 -3.45 -25.62
N VAL A 132 57.53 -3.09 -26.65
CA VAL A 132 58.94 -3.48 -26.84
C VAL A 132 59.86 -2.24 -26.88
N ASN A 133 61.17 -2.50 -26.93
CA ASN A 133 62.23 -1.49 -26.90
C ASN A 133 62.26 -0.66 -25.61
N ILE A 134 61.89 -1.28 -24.48
CA ILE A 134 61.96 -0.63 -23.16
C ILE A 134 63.44 -0.49 -22.77
N PRO A 135 63.92 0.72 -22.43
CA PRO A 135 65.31 0.94 -22.05
C PRO A 135 65.73 0.05 -20.87
N THR A 136 66.85 -0.67 -21.04
CA THR A 136 67.46 -1.49 -20.00
C THR A 136 68.90 -1.06 -19.74
N GLN A 137 69.32 -1.15 -18.48
CA GLN A 137 70.71 -0.92 -18.05
C GLN A 137 71.33 -2.27 -17.70
N LYS A 138 72.54 -2.54 -18.19
CA LYS A 138 73.29 -3.76 -17.84
C LYS A 138 74.12 -3.49 -16.58
N LEU A 139 73.96 -4.34 -15.58
CA LEU A 139 74.82 -4.36 -14.40
C LEU A 139 76.14 -5.06 -14.71
N GLU A 140 77.12 -4.87 -13.82
CA GLU A 140 78.43 -5.53 -13.88
C GLU A 140 78.33 -7.07 -13.83
N ASP A 141 77.26 -7.60 -13.22
CA ASP A 141 76.95 -9.04 -13.17
C ASP A 141 76.36 -9.61 -14.48
N GLY A 142 76.20 -8.77 -15.51
CA GLY A 142 75.64 -9.12 -16.81
C GLY A 142 74.10 -9.16 -16.84
N ARG A 143 73.40 -8.91 -15.73
CA ARG A 143 71.93 -8.83 -15.69
C ARG A 143 71.43 -7.47 -16.14
N SER A 144 70.30 -7.47 -16.83
CA SER A 144 69.62 -6.26 -17.30
C SER A 144 68.55 -5.83 -16.30
N VAL A 145 68.54 -4.57 -15.91
CA VAL A 145 67.47 -3.94 -15.12
C VAL A 145 66.74 -2.91 -15.96
N GLY A 146 65.45 -2.74 -15.72
CA GLY A 146 64.59 -1.79 -16.43
C GLY A 146 63.73 -0.99 -15.46
N GLY A 147 63.02 0.00 -15.99
CA GLY A 147 62.03 0.75 -15.22
C GLY A 147 60.91 -0.16 -14.71
N SER A 148 60.30 0.22 -13.58
CA SER A 148 59.10 -0.48 -13.08
C SER A 148 57.95 -0.38 -14.08
N GLY A 149 57.20 -1.48 -14.23
CA GLY A 149 55.96 -1.50 -15.04
C GLY A 149 54.94 -0.46 -14.56
N SER A 150 54.90 -0.12 -13.27
CA SER A 150 54.01 0.92 -12.75
C SER A 150 54.27 2.30 -13.36
N LYS A 151 55.54 2.64 -13.60
CA LYS A 151 55.90 3.93 -14.22
C LYS A 151 55.37 4.01 -15.66
N LEU A 152 55.51 2.92 -16.42
CA LEU A 152 54.98 2.84 -17.79
C LEU A 152 53.45 2.84 -17.80
N ARG A 153 52.82 2.15 -16.84
CA ARG A 153 51.36 2.19 -16.66
C ARG A 153 50.88 3.62 -16.45
N ASP A 154 51.49 4.38 -15.55
CA ASP A 154 51.06 5.74 -15.22
C ASP A 154 51.28 6.72 -16.39
N GLU A 155 52.26 6.45 -17.26
CA GLU A 155 52.42 7.15 -18.54
C GLU A 155 51.30 6.84 -19.53
N LEU A 156 50.97 5.56 -19.71
CA LEU A 156 49.87 5.13 -20.58
C LEU A 156 48.51 5.63 -20.07
N ILE A 157 48.32 5.75 -18.75
CA ILE A 157 47.14 6.40 -18.15
C ILE A 157 47.08 7.88 -18.55
N ARG A 158 48.19 8.62 -18.47
CA ARG A 158 48.24 10.04 -18.88
C ARG A 158 47.97 10.24 -20.37
N ARG A 159 48.29 9.24 -21.21
CA ARG A 159 47.93 9.23 -22.65
C ARG A 159 46.47 8.86 -22.91
N GLY A 160 45.69 8.53 -21.88
CA GLY A 160 44.26 8.20 -22.01
C GLY A 160 43.96 6.73 -22.29
N PHE A 161 44.97 5.86 -22.35
CA PHE A 161 44.75 4.42 -22.64
C PHE A 161 44.23 3.62 -21.45
N ASN A 162 44.38 4.15 -20.23
CA ASN A 162 43.84 3.56 -19.00
C ASN A 162 44.04 2.02 -18.85
N PRO A 163 45.28 1.51 -18.93
CA PRO A 163 45.56 0.10 -18.70
C PRO A 163 45.38 -0.27 -17.22
N LEU A 164 44.99 -1.52 -16.95
CA LEU A 164 44.92 -2.07 -15.58
C LEU A 164 46.31 -2.26 -15.00
N ARG A 165 47.22 -2.86 -15.78
CA ARG A 165 48.54 -3.26 -15.30
C ARG A 165 49.54 -3.35 -16.44
N VAL A 166 50.82 -3.16 -16.13
CA VAL A 166 51.92 -3.36 -17.07
C VAL A 166 52.91 -4.32 -16.43
N HIS A 167 53.19 -5.42 -17.12
CA HIS A 167 54.06 -6.50 -16.70
C HIS A 167 55.33 -6.55 -17.54
N PRO A 168 56.45 -6.04 -17.01
CA PRO A 168 57.73 -6.29 -17.64
C PRO A 168 58.03 -7.79 -17.66
N LEU A 169 58.51 -8.28 -18.80
CA LEU A 169 58.86 -9.68 -18.99
C LEU A 169 60.32 -9.91 -18.61
N TRP A 170 60.58 -10.95 -17.83
CA TRP A 170 61.90 -11.26 -17.27
C TRP A 170 62.40 -12.61 -17.78
N ASN A 171 63.68 -12.68 -18.12
CA ASN A 171 64.38 -13.92 -18.45
C ASN A 171 65.55 -14.14 -17.48
N TYR A 172 66.31 -15.22 -17.67
CA TYR A 172 67.46 -15.54 -16.82
C TYR A 172 68.57 -14.45 -16.83
N ARG A 173 68.57 -13.55 -17.81
CA ARG A 173 69.47 -12.39 -17.93
C ARG A 173 68.85 -11.10 -17.36
N GLY A 174 67.69 -11.17 -16.73
CA GLY A 174 66.98 -10.02 -16.16
C GLY A 174 65.86 -9.48 -17.07
N HIS A 175 65.67 -8.17 -17.06
CA HIS A 175 64.61 -7.48 -17.79
C HIS A 175 64.78 -7.64 -19.31
N SER A 176 63.78 -8.16 -20.01
CA SER A 176 63.88 -8.49 -21.45
C SER A 176 63.79 -7.29 -22.39
N GLY A 177 63.46 -6.10 -21.87
CA GLY A 177 63.17 -4.91 -22.68
C GLY A 177 61.77 -4.95 -23.30
N THR A 178 60.93 -5.88 -22.86
CA THR A 178 59.54 -6.05 -23.30
C THR A 178 58.62 -6.07 -22.10
N ALA A 179 57.42 -5.52 -22.24
CA ALA A 179 56.34 -5.60 -21.27
C ALA A 179 55.01 -5.92 -21.95
N VAL A 180 54.10 -6.47 -21.15
CA VAL A 180 52.73 -6.77 -21.53
C VAL A 180 51.79 -5.82 -20.79
N VAL A 181 50.87 -5.19 -21.51
CA VAL A 181 49.91 -4.21 -21.01
C VAL A 181 48.55 -4.88 -20.90
N GLU A 182 48.05 -5.05 -19.69
CA GLU A 182 46.74 -5.66 -19.41
C GLU A 182 45.67 -4.56 -19.38
N PHE A 183 44.60 -4.73 -20.17
CA PHE A 183 43.43 -3.84 -20.16
C PHE A 183 42.23 -4.50 -19.47
N ARG A 184 41.17 -3.71 -19.24
CA ARG A 184 39.93 -4.19 -18.61
C ARG A 184 39.27 -5.30 -19.41
N LYS A 185 38.61 -6.24 -18.74
CA LYS A 185 37.89 -7.37 -19.36
C LYS A 185 36.48 -6.99 -19.81
N ASP A 186 36.35 -5.86 -20.51
CA ASP A 186 35.07 -5.32 -20.98
C ASP A 186 35.25 -4.58 -22.32
N TRP A 187 34.13 -4.15 -22.92
CA TRP A 187 34.13 -3.42 -24.18
C TRP A 187 34.92 -2.09 -24.13
N PRO A 188 34.83 -1.28 -23.06
CA PRO A 188 35.73 -0.14 -22.89
C PRO A 188 37.21 -0.53 -22.84
N GLY A 189 37.54 -1.68 -22.25
CA GLY A 189 38.89 -2.23 -22.27
C GLY A 189 39.38 -2.57 -23.67
N LEU A 190 38.52 -3.11 -24.54
CA LEU A 190 38.85 -3.36 -25.94
C LEU A 190 39.13 -2.04 -26.66
N HIS A 191 38.23 -1.06 -26.48
CA HIS A 191 38.38 0.27 -27.06
C HIS A 191 39.70 0.94 -26.66
N ASN A 192 40.08 0.84 -25.39
CA ASN A 192 41.35 1.34 -24.88
C ASN A 192 42.55 0.62 -25.51
N ALA A 193 42.48 -0.71 -25.66
CA ALA A 193 43.53 -1.50 -26.27
C ALA A 193 43.72 -1.15 -27.75
N LEU A 194 42.63 -1.03 -28.51
CA LEU A 194 42.67 -0.63 -29.92
C LEU A 194 43.14 0.81 -30.10
N SER A 195 42.72 1.72 -29.21
CA SER A 195 43.19 3.12 -29.23
C SER A 195 44.69 3.22 -28.95
N PHE A 196 45.20 2.37 -28.05
CA PHE A 196 46.63 2.22 -27.79
C PHE A 196 47.38 1.76 -29.05
N GLU A 197 46.93 0.71 -29.74
CA GLU A 197 47.56 0.26 -30.99
C GLU A 197 47.54 1.34 -32.07
N LYS A 198 46.36 1.94 -32.33
CA LYS A 198 46.20 3.01 -33.33
C LYS A 198 47.11 4.21 -33.07
N ALA A 199 47.30 4.59 -31.81
CA ALA A 199 48.19 5.70 -31.45
C ALA A 199 49.66 5.39 -31.77
N TYR A 200 50.13 4.19 -31.43
CA TYR A 200 51.51 3.80 -31.74
C TYR A 200 51.73 3.56 -33.24
N GLU A 201 50.74 3.05 -33.96
CA GLU A 201 50.79 2.97 -35.43
C GLU A 201 50.86 4.36 -36.08
N ALA A 202 50.07 5.33 -35.60
CA ALA A 202 50.11 6.71 -36.10
C ALA A 202 51.47 7.40 -35.84
N ASP A 203 52.13 7.06 -34.74
CA ASP A 203 53.47 7.53 -34.39
C ASP A 203 54.60 6.80 -35.17
N HIS A 204 54.29 5.90 -36.11
CA HIS A 204 55.25 4.99 -36.79
C HIS A 204 56.04 4.08 -35.84
N HIS A 205 55.42 3.77 -34.70
CA HIS A 205 55.94 2.94 -33.64
C HIS A 205 55.08 1.67 -33.46
N GLY A 206 54.42 1.23 -34.54
CA GLY A 206 53.60 0.03 -34.57
C GLY A 206 54.42 -1.25 -34.74
N LYS A 207 53.72 -2.39 -34.75
CA LYS A 207 54.34 -3.71 -34.94
C LYS A 207 55.11 -3.82 -36.26
N LYS A 208 54.53 -3.30 -37.35
CA LYS A 208 55.16 -3.33 -38.68
C LYS A 208 56.47 -2.55 -38.69
N ASP A 209 56.49 -1.38 -38.03
CA ASP A 209 57.67 -0.53 -37.95
C ASP A 209 58.77 -1.15 -37.08
N TRP A 210 58.40 -1.90 -36.04
CA TRP A 210 59.35 -2.64 -35.22
C TRP A 210 60.11 -3.70 -36.02
N PHE A 211 59.40 -4.47 -36.85
CA PHE A 211 60.01 -5.53 -37.67
C PHE A 211 60.60 -5.04 -39.00
N ALA A 212 60.35 -3.79 -39.40
CA ALA A 212 60.96 -3.20 -40.60
C ALA A 212 62.47 -2.98 -40.41
N ASN A 213 63.28 -3.31 -41.41
CA ASN A 213 64.75 -3.17 -41.36
C ASN A 213 65.20 -1.73 -41.66
N ASN A 214 64.72 -0.79 -40.84
CA ASN A 214 64.91 0.64 -41.02
C ASN A 214 65.73 1.17 -39.83
N GLY A 215 67.03 1.40 -40.03
CA GLY A 215 67.90 2.18 -39.14
C GLY A 215 67.89 1.83 -37.65
N VAL A 216 68.29 2.82 -36.84
CA VAL A 216 68.27 2.73 -35.37
C VAL A 216 66.82 2.92 -34.90
N LYS A 217 66.34 2.03 -34.01
CA LYS A 217 65.01 2.12 -33.41
C LYS A 217 65.05 3.00 -32.17
N GLU A 218 64.23 4.05 -32.14
CA GLU A 218 64.13 4.98 -31.03
C GLU A 218 62.76 4.89 -30.37
N GLY A 219 62.69 5.10 -29.05
CA GLY A 219 61.44 5.07 -28.30
C GLY A 219 60.78 3.69 -28.19
N LEU A 220 59.58 3.69 -27.62
CA LEU A 220 58.79 2.47 -27.40
C LEU A 220 57.99 2.11 -28.64
N TYR A 221 57.87 0.82 -28.93
CA TYR A 221 56.99 0.30 -29.98
C TYR A 221 55.88 -0.54 -29.34
N ALA A 222 54.66 -0.44 -29.86
CA ALA A 222 53.54 -1.11 -29.25
C ALA A 222 52.41 -1.51 -30.20
N TRP A 223 51.70 -2.57 -29.83
CA TRP A 223 50.55 -3.12 -30.59
C TRP A 223 49.65 -3.97 -29.67
N VAL A 224 48.46 -4.33 -30.15
CA VAL A 224 47.58 -5.28 -29.46
C VAL A 224 48.04 -6.71 -29.78
N ALA A 225 48.09 -7.58 -28.77
CA ALA A 225 48.53 -8.96 -28.94
C ALA A 225 47.52 -9.79 -29.74
N ARG A 226 47.99 -10.41 -30.83
CA ARG A 226 47.16 -11.22 -31.74
C ARG A 226 47.66 -12.65 -31.84
N ALA A 227 47.05 -13.42 -32.75
CA ALA A 227 47.31 -14.85 -32.91
C ALA A 227 48.78 -15.20 -33.15
N ASP A 228 49.52 -14.35 -33.86
CA ASP A 228 50.94 -14.55 -34.15
C ASP A 228 51.83 -14.32 -32.92
N ASP A 229 51.56 -13.27 -32.12
CA ASP A 229 52.24 -13.02 -30.85
C ASP A 229 52.02 -14.18 -29.88
N TYR A 230 50.76 -14.63 -29.76
CA TYR A 230 50.35 -15.73 -28.88
C TYR A 230 51.00 -17.06 -29.25
N LYS A 231 51.10 -17.37 -30.54
CA LYS A 231 51.71 -18.62 -31.05
C LYS A 231 53.23 -18.55 -31.12
N SER A 232 53.83 -17.38 -30.98
CA SER A 232 55.28 -17.23 -31.03
C SER A 232 55.98 -18.03 -29.92
N SER A 233 57.17 -18.54 -30.21
CA SER A 233 58.06 -19.19 -29.24
C SER A 233 58.88 -18.19 -28.41
N THR A 234 58.55 -16.89 -28.50
CA THR A 234 59.22 -15.84 -27.74
C THR A 234 58.70 -15.78 -26.31
N ILE A 235 59.40 -15.04 -25.45
CA ILE A 235 58.94 -14.75 -24.07
C ILE A 235 57.54 -14.10 -24.05
N ILE A 236 57.19 -13.36 -25.10
CA ILE A 236 55.88 -12.73 -25.25
C ILE A 236 54.83 -13.83 -25.40
N GLY A 237 54.98 -14.72 -26.39
CA GLY A 237 54.05 -15.82 -26.61
C GLY A 237 53.94 -16.77 -25.42
N GLU A 238 55.06 -17.10 -24.77
CA GLU A 238 55.06 -17.89 -23.53
C GLU A 238 54.27 -17.24 -22.40
N HIS A 239 54.36 -15.91 -22.25
CA HIS A 239 53.60 -15.18 -21.24
C HIS A 239 52.13 -15.07 -21.62
N LEU A 240 51.79 -14.77 -22.87
CA LEU A 240 50.41 -14.64 -23.35
C LEU A 240 49.62 -15.93 -23.10
N ARG A 241 50.21 -17.10 -23.39
CA ARG A 241 49.59 -18.43 -23.12
C ARG A 241 49.35 -18.72 -21.64
N LYS A 242 50.02 -18.02 -20.72
CA LYS A 242 49.82 -18.17 -19.27
C LYS A 242 48.70 -17.30 -18.73
N ILE A 243 48.41 -16.16 -19.39
CA ILE A 243 47.51 -15.14 -18.85
C ILE A 243 46.16 -15.08 -19.56
N GLY A 244 46.02 -15.68 -20.74
CA GLY A 244 44.80 -15.59 -21.54
C GLY A 244 44.75 -16.58 -22.69
N ASP A 245 43.66 -16.51 -23.44
CA ASP A 245 43.35 -17.35 -24.59
C ASP A 245 43.12 -16.49 -25.84
N LEU A 246 43.15 -17.09 -27.03
CA LEU A 246 42.77 -16.40 -28.26
C LEU A 246 41.26 -16.47 -28.46
N LYS A 247 40.61 -15.31 -28.57
CA LYS A 247 39.18 -15.17 -28.86
C LYS A 247 38.94 -14.18 -30.00
N THR A 248 37.84 -14.35 -30.72
CA THR A 248 37.36 -13.33 -31.66
C THR A 248 36.39 -12.38 -30.97
N VAL A 249 36.24 -11.17 -31.52
CA VAL A 249 35.24 -10.21 -31.02
C VAL A 249 33.83 -10.81 -31.14
N SER A 250 33.53 -11.52 -32.23
CA SER A 250 32.25 -12.21 -32.45
C SER A 250 31.95 -13.26 -31.38
N GLU A 251 32.92 -14.10 -31.01
CA GLU A 251 32.75 -15.11 -29.97
C GLU A 251 32.39 -14.48 -28.62
N LEU A 252 33.08 -13.39 -28.26
CA LEU A 252 32.83 -12.66 -27.02
C LEU A 252 31.48 -11.94 -27.01
N MET A 253 31.07 -11.35 -28.14
CA MET A 253 29.74 -10.76 -28.29
C MET A 253 28.64 -11.80 -28.11
N GLU A 254 28.80 -12.97 -28.73
CA GLU A 254 27.82 -14.05 -28.64
C GLU A 254 27.77 -14.69 -27.25
N GLU A 255 28.92 -14.84 -26.57
CA GLU A 255 28.99 -15.30 -25.19
C GLU A 255 28.26 -14.33 -24.23
N GLU A 256 28.46 -13.02 -24.40
CA GLU A 256 27.78 -12.00 -23.60
C GLU A 256 26.28 -11.97 -23.90
N ALA A 257 25.88 -12.03 -25.18
CA ALA A 257 24.46 -12.10 -25.56
C ALA A 257 23.76 -13.32 -24.93
N ARG A 258 24.38 -14.50 -24.97
CA ARG A 258 23.84 -15.71 -24.31
C ARG A 258 23.69 -15.54 -22.80
N LYS A 259 24.63 -14.87 -22.13
CA LYS A 259 24.52 -14.58 -20.69
C LYS A 259 23.37 -13.63 -20.39
N GLN A 260 23.20 -12.59 -21.20
CA GLN A 260 22.09 -11.66 -21.08
C GLN A 260 20.75 -12.34 -21.35
N ASP A 261 20.63 -13.15 -22.40
CA ASP A 261 19.40 -13.89 -22.73
C ASP A 261 19.00 -14.87 -21.61
N ARG A 262 19.97 -15.57 -21.02
CA ARG A 262 19.73 -16.44 -19.87
C ARG A 262 19.21 -15.65 -18.66
N LEU A 263 19.79 -14.48 -18.40
CA LEU A 263 19.33 -13.61 -17.31
C LEU A 263 17.89 -13.12 -17.57
N VAL A 264 17.62 -12.63 -18.78
CA VAL A 264 16.28 -12.18 -19.19
C VAL A 264 15.27 -13.32 -19.05
N THR A 265 15.58 -14.51 -19.57
CA THR A 265 14.70 -15.69 -19.46
C THR A 265 14.38 -16.05 -18.01
N ASN A 266 15.40 -16.08 -17.14
CA ASN A 266 15.19 -16.36 -15.72
C ASN A 266 14.30 -15.31 -15.05
N LEU A 267 14.52 -14.02 -15.34
CA LEU A 267 13.71 -12.93 -14.80
C LEU A 267 12.26 -12.99 -15.31
N THR A 268 12.07 -13.27 -16.61
CA THR A 268 10.74 -13.46 -17.20
C THR A 268 9.98 -14.59 -16.50
N ASN A 269 10.61 -15.74 -16.28
CA ASN A 269 9.99 -16.87 -15.55
C ASN A 269 9.58 -16.49 -14.11
N ILE A 270 10.39 -15.68 -13.42
CA ILE A 270 10.07 -15.18 -12.08
C ILE A 270 8.86 -14.24 -12.14
N ILE A 271 8.82 -13.32 -13.11
CA ILE A 271 7.71 -12.38 -13.30
C ILE A 271 6.42 -13.15 -13.59
N GLU A 272 6.46 -14.11 -14.51
CA GLU A 272 5.30 -14.95 -14.85
C GLU A 272 4.77 -15.71 -13.63
N THR A 273 5.68 -16.32 -12.84
CA THR A 273 5.30 -17.04 -11.62
C THR A 273 4.65 -16.11 -10.59
N LYS A 274 5.19 -14.90 -10.40
CA LYS A 274 4.64 -13.90 -9.47
C LYS A 274 3.30 -13.36 -9.95
N ASN A 275 3.14 -13.13 -11.25
CA ASN A 275 1.86 -12.69 -11.84
C ASN A 275 0.77 -13.75 -11.65
N LYS A 276 1.10 -15.04 -11.87
CA LYS A 276 0.18 -16.13 -11.58
C LYS A 276 -0.26 -16.15 -10.12
N HIS A 277 0.69 -15.99 -9.19
CA HIS A 277 0.37 -15.94 -7.76
C HIS A 277 -0.51 -14.75 -7.38
N ILE A 278 -0.31 -13.58 -8.00
CA ILE A 278 -1.17 -12.41 -7.80
C ILE A 278 -2.60 -12.72 -8.26
N GLN A 279 -2.77 -13.30 -9.45
CA GLN A 279 -4.10 -13.69 -9.96
C GLN A 279 -4.81 -14.70 -9.05
N GLU A 280 -4.09 -15.70 -8.54
CA GLU A 280 -4.63 -16.66 -7.57
C GLU A 280 -5.08 -15.97 -6.28
N MET A 281 -4.31 -15.00 -5.77
CA MET A 281 -4.67 -14.24 -4.57
C MET A 281 -5.86 -13.31 -4.79
N GLU A 282 -5.94 -12.64 -5.94
CA GLU A 282 -7.09 -11.82 -6.33
C GLU A 282 -8.38 -12.66 -6.39
N GLN A 283 -8.31 -13.85 -6.99
CA GLN A 283 -9.45 -14.76 -7.03
C GLN A 283 -9.90 -15.16 -5.62
N ARG A 284 -8.97 -15.56 -4.75
CA ARG A 284 -9.28 -15.93 -3.36
C ARG A 284 -9.88 -14.78 -2.56
N CYS A 285 -9.37 -13.56 -2.76
CA CYS A 285 -9.93 -12.36 -2.15
C CYS A 285 -11.37 -12.10 -2.62
N SER A 286 -11.62 -12.22 -3.93
CA SER A 286 -12.97 -12.09 -4.50
C SER A 286 -13.94 -13.15 -3.94
N GLU A 287 -13.51 -14.42 -3.87
CA GLU A 287 -14.32 -15.51 -3.29
C GLU A 287 -14.62 -15.26 -1.80
N THR A 288 -13.62 -14.85 -1.03
CA THR A 288 -13.78 -14.53 0.40
C THR A 288 -14.74 -13.35 0.59
N SER A 289 -14.64 -12.32 -0.26
CA SER A 289 -15.52 -11.16 -0.21
C SER A 289 -16.98 -11.54 -0.47
N LYS A 290 -17.25 -12.39 -1.46
CA LYS A 290 -18.61 -12.90 -1.75
C LYS A 290 -19.18 -13.72 -0.60
N SER A 291 -18.35 -14.58 0.00
CA SER A 291 -18.76 -15.36 1.17
C SER A 291 -19.07 -14.46 2.37
N LEU A 292 -18.30 -13.39 2.57
CA LEU A 292 -18.53 -12.44 3.65
C LEU A 292 -19.83 -11.65 3.45
N GLU A 293 -20.08 -11.19 2.22
CA GLU A 293 -21.32 -10.49 1.86
C GLU A 293 -22.57 -11.35 2.14
N ALA A 294 -22.54 -12.63 1.76
CA ALA A 294 -23.63 -13.57 2.05
C ALA A 294 -23.87 -13.75 3.56
N LEU A 295 -22.80 -13.85 4.36
CA LEU A 295 -22.92 -13.97 5.82
C LEU A 295 -23.46 -12.69 6.47
N MET A 296 -23.11 -11.53 5.92
CA MET A 296 -23.65 -10.25 6.39
C MET A 296 -25.16 -10.17 6.12
N GLU A 297 -25.59 -10.58 4.92
CA GLU A 297 -27.01 -10.64 4.56
C GLU A 297 -27.80 -11.60 5.49
N GLU A 298 -27.26 -12.80 5.75
CA GLU A 298 -27.88 -13.75 6.67
C GLU A 298 -28.02 -13.17 8.09
N LYS A 299 -26.96 -12.51 8.59
CA LYS A 299 -26.96 -11.87 9.91
C LYS A 299 -27.97 -10.73 9.99
N ASP A 300 -28.15 -9.95 8.93
CA ASP A 300 -29.13 -8.86 8.89
C ASP A 300 -30.56 -9.40 8.82
N ASN A 301 -30.81 -10.45 8.03
CA ASN A 301 -32.09 -11.15 7.99
C ASN A 301 -32.47 -11.72 9.37
N LEU A 302 -31.53 -12.37 10.06
CA LEU A 302 -31.77 -12.89 11.41
C LEU A 302 -32.06 -11.77 12.41
N SER A 303 -31.32 -10.67 12.33
CA SER A 303 -31.53 -9.49 13.19
C SER A 303 -32.90 -8.86 12.96
N GLN A 304 -33.35 -8.78 11.70
CA GLN A 304 -34.67 -8.29 11.36
C GLN A 304 -35.77 -9.20 11.92
N ALA A 305 -35.68 -10.51 11.69
CA ALA A 305 -36.66 -11.48 12.19
C ALA A 305 -36.78 -11.44 13.73
N TYR A 306 -35.64 -11.35 14.42
CA TYR A 306 -35.61 -11.19 15.88
C TYR A 306 -36.34 -9.92 16.35
N ASN A 307 -36.07 -8.79 15.70
CA ASN A 307 -36.72 -7.51 16.03
C ASN A 307 -38.24 -7.53 15.76
N GLU A 308 -38.67 -8.20 14.70
CA GLU A 308 -40.09 -8.39 14.38
C GLU A 308 -40.81 -9.22 15.45
N GLU A 309 -40.19 -10.32 15.91
CA GLU A 309 -40.78 -11.16 16.95
C GLU A 309 -40.87 -10.42 18.30
N ILE A 310 -39.86 -9.61 18.66
CA ILE A 310 -39.94 -8.74 19.85
C ILE A 310 -41.14 -7.79 19.75
N LYS A 311 -41.32 -7.12 18.60
CA LYS A 311 -42.45 -6.20 18.39
C LYS A 311 -43.78 -6.93 18.55
N LYS A 312 -43.90 -8.14 17.99
CA LYS A 312 -45.11 -8.96 18.09
C LYS A 312 -45.41 -9.34 19.53
N ILE A 313 -44.40 -9.76 20.31
CA ILE A 313 -44.54 -10.06 21.73
C ILE A 313 -45.00 -8.82 22.51
N GLN A 314 -44.38 -7.65 22.26
CA GLN A 314 -44.75 -6.40 22.92
C GLN A 314 -46.18 -5.95 22.60
N VAL A 315 -46.59 -6.02 21.33
CA VAL A 315 -47.95 -5.69 20.89
C VAL A 315 -48.96 -6.66 21.52
N SER A 316 -48.69 -7.96 21.49
CA SER A 316 -49.55 -8.98 22.11
C SER A 316 -49.73 -8.74 23.62
N ALA A 317 -48.64 -8.44 24.33
CA ALA A 317 -48.68 -8.11 25.75
C ALA A 317 -49.51 -6.84 26.01
N ARG A 318 -49.31 -5.78 25.21
CA ARG A 318 -50.08 -4.54 25.31
C ARG A 318 -51.57 -4.77 25.09
N ASP A 319 -51.93 -5.53 24.05
CA ASP A 319 -53.33 -5.86 23.72
C ASP A 319 -53.98 -6.70 24.82
N HIS A 320 -53.23 -7.60 25.45
CA HIS A 320 -53.72 -8.38 26.58
C HIS A 320 -54.02 -7.48 27.78
N PHE A 321 -53.10 -6.60 28.16
CA PHE A 321 -53.33 -5.66 29.26
C PHE A 321 -54.48 -4.69 28.96
N GLN A 322 -54.57 -4.18 27.74
CA GLN A 322 -55.65 -3.27 27.35
C GLN A 322 -57.04 -3.93 27.45
N ARG A 323 -57.15 -5.22 27.11
CA ARG A 323 -58.36 -6.01 27.34
C ARG A 323 -58.70 -6.12 28.83
N ILE A 324 -57.72 -6.50 29.67
CA ILE A 324 -57.93 -6.60 31.12
C ILE A 324 -58.43 -5.26 31.70
N PHE A 325 -57.81 -4.13 31.30
CA PHE A 325 -58.24 -2.81 31.77
C PHE A 325 -59.66 -2.48 31.34
N SER A 326 -60.01 -2.76 30.08
CA SER A 326 -61.36 -2.50 29.55
C SER A 326 -62.42 -3.32 30.29
N ASP A 327 -62.14 -4.61 30.53
CA ASP A 327 -63.04 -5.50 31.28
C ASP A 327 -63.19 -5.05 32.74
N HIS A 328 -62.08 -4.63 33.38
CA HIS A 328 -62.10 -4.11 34.75
C HIS A 328 -62.92 -2.82 34.86
N GLU A 329 -62.81 -1.90 33.89
CA GLU A 329 -63.61 -0.67 33.85
C GLU A 329 -65.11 -0.96 33.69
N LYS A 330 -65.46 -1.94 32.84
CA LYS A 330 -66.84 -2.40 32.68
C LYS A 330 -67.39 -2.99 33.98
N LEU A 331 -66.63 -3.88 34.62
CA LEU A 331 -67.03 -4.53 35.89
C LEU A 331 -67.19 -3.49 37.00
N LYS A 332 -66.28 -2.51 37.09
CA LYS A 332 -66.35 -1.40 38.04
C LYS A 332 -67.63 -0.58 37.84
N SER A 333 -67.98 -0.27 36.60
CA SER A 333 -69.22 0.46 36.27
C SER A 333 -70.47 -0.32 36.69
N GLN A 334 -70.48 -1.64 36.48
CA GLN A 334 -71.56 -2.51 36.94
C GLN A 334 -71.67 -2.53 38.48
N LEU A 335 -70.53 -2.61 39.18
CA LEU A 335 -70.48 -2.64 40.63
C LEU A 335 -70.98 -1.34 41.25
N GLU A 336 -70.59 -0.19 40.68
CA GLU A 336 -71.12 1.13 41.09
C GLU A 336 -72.62 1.25 40.85
N SER A 337 -73.13 0.70 39.74
CA SER A 337 -74.57 0.65 39.49
C SER A 337 -75.32 -0.18 40.53
N HIS A 338 -74.81 -1.38 40.85
CA HIS A 338 -75.40 -2.24 41.89
C HIS A 338 -75.33 -1.62 43.28
N LYS A 339 -74.23 -0.96 43.62
CA LYS A 339 -74.08 -0.23 44.87
C LYS A 339 -75.15 0.84 45.02
N LYS A 340 -75.38 1.66 43.98
CA LYS A 340 -76.44 2.69 43.99
C LYS A 340 -77.85 2.09 44.13
N ASP A 341 -78.14 0.97 43.47
CA ASP A 341 -79.43 0.27 43.63
C ASP A 341 -79.63 -0.20 45.09
N LEU A 342 -78.59 -0.77 45.70
CA LEU A 342 -78.63 -1.19 47.10
C LEU A 342 -78.76 -0.01 48.07
N GLU A 343 -78.04 1.08 47.85
CA GLU A 343 -78.19 2.31 48.64
C GLU A 343 -79.62 2.86 48.57
N LEU A 344 -80.22 2.89 47.37
CA LEU A 344 -81.61 3.30 47.18
C LEU A 344 -82.60 2.38 47.91
N ARG A 345 -82.43 1.06 47.80
CA ARG A 345 -83.26 0.10 48.55
C ARG A 345 -83.08 0.23 50.06
N GLY A 346 -81.87 0.52 50.52
CA GLY A 346 -81.58 0.77 51.94
C GLY A 346 -82.39 1.95 52.48
N VAL A 347 -82.38 3.08 51.76
CA VAL A 347 -83.19 4.26 52.11
C VAL A 347 -84.69 3.96 52.07
N GLU A 348 -85.16 3.17 51.10
CA GLU A 348 -86.56 2.77 51.02
C GLU A 348 -86.99 1.88 52.21
N LEU A 349 -86.14 0.94 52.61
CA LEU A 349 -86.38 0.08 53.78
C LEU A 349 -86.38 0.89 55.08
N GLU A 350 -85.46 1.84 55.25
CA GLU A 350 -85.41 2.73 56.41
C GLU A 350 -86.69 3.57 56.53
N LYS A 351 -87.21 4.09 55.40
CA LYS A 351 -88.51 4.77 55.36
C LYS A 351 -89.66 3.84 55.77
N ARG A 352 -89.69 2.59 55.27
CA ARG A 352 -90.70 1.60 55.65
C ARG A 352 -90.62 1.24 57.13
N GLU A 353 -89.40 1.12 57.68
CA GLU A 353 -89.18 0.81 59.09
C GLU A 353 -89.63 1.96 59.99
N ALA A 354 -89.27 3.20 59.67
CA ALA A 354 -89.73 4.38 60.41
C ALA A 354 -91.27 4.52 60.37
N LEU A 355 -91.90 4.23 59.23
CA LEU A 355 -93.36 4.17 59.11
C LEU A 355 -93.95 3.08 60.01
N ASN A 356 -93.45 1.85 59.92
CA ASN A 356 -93.89 0.74 60.76
C ASN A 356 -93.69 1.02 62.26
N GLU A 357 -92.58 1.66 62.65
CA GLU A 357 -92.32 2.04 64.04
C GLU A 357 -93.31 3.12 64.52
N SER A 358 -93.63 4.10 63.66
CA SER A 358 -94.65 5.10 63.95
C SER A 358 -96.04 4.50 64.09
N GLU A 359 -96.39 3.51 63.26
CA GLU A 359 -97.65 2.76 63.35
C GLU A 359 -97.70 1.89 64.60
N ARG A 360 -96.60 1.22 64.97
CA ARG A 360 -96.50 0.48 66.24
C ARG A 360 -96.67 1.39 67.45
N LYS A 361 -96.09 2.61 67.42
CA LYS A 361 -96.27 3.61 68.48
C LYS A 361 -97.74 4.05 68.59
N LYS A 362 -98.39 4.37 67.46
CA LYS A 362 -99.82 4.69 67.43
C LYS A 362 -100.69 3.56 67.99
N LEU A 363 -100.46 2.31 67.54
CA LEU A 363 -101.20 1.14 68.04
C LEU A 363 -100.96 0.91 69.54
N ALA A 364 -99.75 1.17 70.04
CA ALA A 364 -99.45 1.10 71.47
C ALA A 364 -100.15 2.20 72.28
N GLU A 365 -100.20 3.44 71.77
CA GLU A 365 -100.97 4.54 72.36
C GLU A 365 -102.48 4.23 72.36
N GLU A 366 -103.03 3.71 71.27
CA GLU A 366 -104.43 3.26 71.17
C GLU A 366 -104.76 2.12 72.15
N LEU A 367 -103.83 1.17 72.36
CA LEU A 367 -103.95 0.12 73.37
C LEU A 367 -103.86 0.64 74.81
N GLU A 368 -103.01 1.65 75.08
CA GLU A 368 -102.94 2.30 76.39
C GLU A 368 -104.20 3.14 76.67
N GLU A 369 -104.78 3.78 75.65
CA GLU A 369 -106.04 4.53 75.75
C GLU A 369 -107.25 3.58 75.91
N SER A 370 -107.30 2.48 75.13
CA SER A 370 -108.28 1.40 75.30
C SER A 370 -108.12 0.72 76.67
N GLY A 371 -106.89 0.53 77.15
CA GLY A 371 -106.56 -0.01 78.47
C GLY A 371 -106.94 0.93 79.62
N ARG A 372 -106.76 2.25 79.46
CA ARG A 372 -107.27 3.27 80.39
C ARG A 372 -108.80 3.32 80.39
N MET A 373 -109.45 3.00 79.27
CA MET A 373 -110.92 2.88 79.18
C MET A 373 -111.45 1.54 79.73
N THR A 374 -110.61 0.51 79.91
CA THR A 374 -110.99 -0.84 80.41
C THR A 374 -110.36 -1.25 81.75
N THR A 375 -109.79 -0.31 82.52
CA THR A 375 -109.32 -0.58 83.91
C THR A 375 -110.39 -0.30 84.99
N LEU A 376 -111.66 -0.17 84.61
CA LEU A 376 -112.80 -0.28 85.53
C LEU A 376 -113.85 -1.20 84.90
N GLU A 377 -113.70 -2.51 85.14
CA GLU A 377 -114.76 -3.48 85.46
C GLU A 377 -114.42 -4.92 85.00
N TRP A 378 -114.11 -5.76 86.00
CA TRP A 378 -114.35 -7.21 86.12
C TRP A 378 -113.67 -8.28 85.21
N LEU A 379 -112.92 -9.18 85.87
CA LEU A 379 -112.77 -10.63 85.57
C LEU A 379 -114.10 -11.38 85.92
N PRO A 380 -114.41 -12.66 85.51
CA PRO A 380 -113.49 -13.78 85.17
C PRO A 380 -113.99 -14.84 84.11
N SER A 381 -113.14 -15.86 83.88
CA SER A 381 -113.44 -17.30 83.60
C SER A 381 -113.50 -17.88 82.16
N GLU A 382 -112.48 -18.73 81.89
CA GLU A 382 -112.35 -20.00 81.11
C GLU A 382 -113.42 -20.50 80.11
N LEU A 383 -113.00 -20.98 78.92
CA LEU A 383 -112.84 -22.41 78.55
C LEU A 383 -112.54 -22.66 77.03
N ILE A 384 -111.42 -23.36 76.73
CA ILE A 384 -111.19 -24.56 75.86
C ILE A 384 -111.81 -24.57 74.41
N VAL A 385 -111.11 -24.86 73.30
CA VAL A 385 -110.72 -26.21 72.76
C VAL A 385 -109.83 -26.10 71.49
N LEU A 386 -108.75 -26.89 71.51
CA LEU A 386 -107.98 -27.62 70.46
C LEU A 386 -108.18 -27.35 68.95
N VAL A 387 -107.07 -27.38 68.18
CA VAL A 387 -106.73 -28.48 67.23
C VAL A 387 -105.33 -28.30 66.56
N GLN A 388 -104.51 -29.32 66.79
CA GLN A 388 -103.50 -30.02 65.95
C GLN A 388 -102.26 -29.35 65.31
N SER A 389 -101.13 -29.75 65.90
CA SER A 389 -99.83 -30.13 65.35
C SER A 389 -99.84 -30.95 64.04
N PHE A 390 -98.80 -30.80 63.18
CA PHE A 390 -98.04 -31.92 62.58
C PHE A 390 -96.74 -31.46 61.84
N TRP A 391 -95.58 -32.00 62.29
CA TRP A 391 -94.37 -32.49 61.58
C TRP A 391 -93.65 -31.63 60.50
N PHE A 392 -92.32 -31.59 60.32
CA PHE A 392 -91.17 -32.50 60.57
C PHE A 392 -89.86 -31.65 60.58
N CYS A 393 -88.89 -31.74 61.51
CA CYS A 393 -87.91 -32.80 61.84
C CYS A 393 -86.63 -32.83 60.96
N ASN A 394 -85.47 -32.60 61.63
CA ASN A 394 -84.11 -33.15 61.40
C ASN A 394 -83.33 -32.74 60.13
N ASN A 395 -82.00 -32.55 60.11
CA ASN A 395 -80.89 -32.43 61.07
C ASN A 395 -79.61 -32.08 60.23
N PRO A 396 -78.45 -31.81 60.84
CA PRO A 396 -77.30 -31.08 60.27
C PRO A 396 -76.18 -31.98 59.74
N CYS A 397 -75.14 -31.39 59.15
CA CYS A 397 -73.78 -31.96 59.13
C CYS A 397 -72.72 -30.85 59.03
N GLU A 398 -71.91 -30.75 60.10
CA GLU A 398 -70.54 -30.26 60.08
C GLU A 398 -69.66 -31.18 59.20
N ALA A 399 -68.63 -30.63 58.57
CA ALA A 399 -67.37 -31.34 58.33
C ALA A 399 -66.21 -30.33 58.24
N SER A 400 -65.34 -30.41 59.24
CA SER A 400 -63.97 -29.93 59.29
C SER A 400 -63.07 -30.63 58.26
N GLY A 401 -61.90 -30.06 57.95
CA GLY A 401 -60.82 -30.84 57.33
C GLY A 401 -59.75 -30.01 56.61
N ALA A 402 -58.57 -29.97 57.22
CA ALA A 402 -57.37 -29.30 56.75
C ALA A 402 -56.56 -30.13 55.72
N GLU A 403 -55.55 -29.46 55.15
CA GLU A 403 -54.28 -29.99 54.61
C GLU A 403 -54.28 -30.93 53.38
N LYS A 404 -53.61 -30.49 52.29
CA LYS A 404 -52.23 -30.92 51.96
C LYS A 404 -51.68 -30.29 50.67
N CYS A 405 -50.39 -29.98 50.74
CA CYS A 405 -49.39 -29.92 49.67
C CYS A 405 -49.69 -30.72 48.39
N CYS A 406 -49.36 -30.15 47.23
CA CYS A 406 -48.15 -30.57 46.49
C CYS A 406 -47.85 -29.66 45.28
N SER A 407 -46.56 -29.52 45.04
CA SER A 407 -45.87 -28.83 43.95
C SER A 407 -46.34 -29.19 42.53
N LYS A 408 -46.27 -28.21 41.62
CA LYS A 408 -45.32 -28.25 40.50
C LYS A 408 -45.06 -26.88 39.91
#